data_AF-A0A132N0K6-F1
#
_entry.id   AF-A0A132N0K6-F1
#
_cell.length_a   1.000
_cell.length_b   1.000
_cell.length_c   1.000
_cell.angle_alpha   90.00
_cell.angle_beta   90.00
_cell.angle_gamma   90.00
#
_symmetry.space_group_name_H-M   'P 1'
#
loop_
_entity.id
_entity.type
_entity.pdbx_description
1 polymer ?
#
loop_
_entity_poly.entity_id
_entity_poly.type
_entity_poly.pdbx_seq_one_letter_code
_entity_poly.pdbx_strand_id
1 'polypeptide(L)'
;MIGPAVSHAAGPTHAPVTIQESTRVIVTSTLGGPARPPRRPQGSRLLASVDVEWTKNYRVKNGNRPFCYSAVYLAVPTHGPVDVTELPFRYTSVYVENTDETEELIRLADAELRACLDAADQIIGHQLSSDLAVLANAAAAPPEAIETARHAWRARRDAELATRRVVDTRYDAGHILGCASRRLVDVCTDLGLDVTQPELRGTSMTALHRTWLETGRTEARERISVLNLRHSLSAALVALRATGRADWVGAVNVNRILAAGLDGDFGWLRSPTFAALL
;
A
#
# COMPACT_ATOMS: atom_id res chain seq x y z
N MET A 1 16.33 -19.06 -77.34
CA MET A 1 17.14 -17.87 -77.02
C MET A 1 16.70 -17.37 -75.66
N ILE A 2 17.66 -17.25 -74.75
CA ILE A 2 17.51 -17.05 -73.31
C ILE A 2 17.56 -15.54 -73.03
N GLY A 3 16.66 -15.04 -72.18
CA GLY A 3 16.80 -13.75 -71.49
C GLY A 3 15.48 -13.10 -71.08
N PRO A 4 15.45 -12.26 -70.01
CA PRO A 4 16.24 -12.28 -68.78
C PRO A 4 15.36 -12.53 -67.53
N ALA A 5 16.01 -12.96 -66.45
CA ALA A 5 15.41 -13.19 -65.14
C ALA A 5 14.94 -11.88 -64.49
N VAL A 6 13.69 -11.85 -64.03
CA VAL A 6 13.15 -10.76 -63.20
C VAL A 6 13.61 -11.00 -61.76
N SER A 7 14.53 -10.17 -61.30
CA SER A 7 14.99 -10.08 -59.91
C SER A 7 13.89 -9.42 -59.07
N HIS A 8 13.20 -10.18 -58.24
CA HIS A 8 12.40 -9.62 -57.15
C HIS A 8 13.35 -9.26 -56.00
N ALA A 9 13.72 -7.98 -55.93
CA ALA A 9 14.32 -7.41 -54.74
C ALA A 9 13.31 -7.52 -53.59
N ALA A 10 13.64 -8.35 -52.59
CA ALA A 10 12.95 -8.35 -51.31
C ALA A 10 13.08 -6.95 -50.70
N GLY A 11 11.97 -6.23 -50.64
CA GLY A 11 11.90 -4.97 -49.90
C GLY A 11 12.28 -5.20 -48.43
N PRO A 12 12.83 -4.19 -47.75
CA PRO A 12 13.24 -4.33 -46.36
C PRO A 12 12.02 -4.79 -45.55
N THR A 13 12.11 -6.02 -45.03
CA THR A 13 11.25 -6.49 -43.97
C THR A 13 11.41 -5.53 -42.80
N HIS A 14 10.41 -4.67 -42.61
CA HIS A 14 10.25 -3.91 -41.38
C HIS A 14 10.16 -4.92 -40.23
N ALA A 15 11.30 -5.18 -39.60
CA ALA A 15 11.31 -5.78 -38.28
C ALA A 15 10.39 -4.91 -37.40
N PRO A 16 9.50 -5.49 -36.59
CA PRO A 16 8.78 -4.72 -35.61
C PRO A 16 9.82 -4.03 -34.73
N VAL A 17 9.87 -2.70 -34.82
CA VAL A 17 10.62 -1.87 -33.90
C VAL A 17 9.93 -2.04 -32.56
N THR A 18 10.50 -2.85 -31.67
CA THR A 18 10.17 -2.80 -30.25
C THR A 18 10.65 -1.44 -29.75
N ILE A 19 9.75 -0.46 -29.73
CA ILE A 19 9.96 0.74 -28.94
C ILE A 19 9.89 0.26 -27.49
N GLN A 20 11.04 0.26 -26.83
CA GLN A 20 11.19 -0.09 -25.44
C GLN A 20 10.63 1.06 -24.59
N GLU A 21 9.29 1.12 -24.42
CA GLU A 21 8.67 1.90 -23.34
C GLU A 21 8.77 1.11 -22.04
N SER A 22 9.96 0.99 -21.47
CA SER A 22 10.16 0.34 -20.17
C SER A 22 10.53 1.37 -19.10
N THR A 23 9.50 2.06 -18.60
CA THR A 23 9.54 2.91 -17.40
C THR A 23 8.17 2.86 -16.75
N ARG A 24 7.84 1.74 -16.10
CA ARG A 24 6.62 1.65 -15.29
C ARG A 24 6.94 0.92 -14.00
N VAL A 25 6.65 1.59 -12.89
CA VAL A 25 6.46 0.93 -11.61
C VAL A 25 5.50 -0.24 -11.77
N ILE A 26 5.68 -1.27 -10.94
CA ILE A 26 4.80 -2.44 -10.91
C ILE A 26 3.54 -2.07 -10.13
N VAL A 27 2.39 -2.22 -10.77
CA VAL A 27 1.07 -1.97 -10.17
C VAL A 27 0.30 -3.27 -10.06
N THR A 28 -0.23 -3.56 -8.88
CA THR A 28 -1.20 -4.65 -8.64
C THR A 28 -2.42 -4.05 -7.95
N SER A 29 -3.61 -4.21 -8.53
CA SER A 29 -4.80 -3.49 -8.07
C SER A 29 -6.09 -4.20 -8.45
N THR A 30 -7.05 -4.22 -7.52
CA THR A 30 -8.44 -4.66 -7.76
C THR A 30 -9.34 -3.52 -8.28
N LEU A 31 -8.75 -2.34 -8.50
CA LEU A 31 -9.43 -1.10 -8.91
C LEU A 31 -9.06 -0.66 -10.33
N GLY A 32 -8.27 -1.47 -11.03
CA GLY A 32 -7.79 -1.17 -12.39
C GLY A 32 -6.69 -0.10 -12.42
N GLY A 33 -5.98 0.11 -11.31
CA GLY A 33 -4.80 0.97 -11.22
C GLY A 33 -4.86 2.00 -10.08
N PRO A 34 -3.83 2.85 -9.97
CA PRO A 34 -3.76 3.91 -8.95
C PRO A 34 -4.79 5.01 -9.19
N ALA A 35 -5.11 5.75 -8.13
CA ALA A 35 -6.04 6.89 -8.11
C ALA A 35 -7.45 6.54 -8.62
N ARG A 36 -7.92 5.32 -8.34
CA ARG A 36 -9.23 4.80 -8.74
C ARG A 36 -10.02 4.30 -7.53
N PRO A 37 -10.42 5.18 -6.60
CA PRO A 37 -11.13 4.75 -5.41
C PRO A 37 -12.43 4.05 -5.80
N PRO A 38 -12.83 2.98 -5.09
CA PRO A 38 -14.09 2.31 -5.40
C PRO A 38 -15.27 3.25 -5.17
N ARG A 39 -16.39 2.97 -5.86
CA ARG A 39 -17.64 3.65 -5.55
C ARG A 39 -18.03 3.36 -4.10
N ARG A 40 -18.47 4.39 -3.37
CA ARG A 40 -19.05 4.27 -2.03
C ARG A 40 -20.50 3.77 -2.13
N PRO A 41 -20.83 2.55 -1.67
CA PRO A 41 -22.21 2.08 -1.63
C PRO A 41 -23.12 3.01 -0.80
N GLN A 42 -24.40 3.09 -1.15
CA GLN A 42 -25.38 3.81 -0.34
C GLN A 42 -25.45 3.20 1.07
N GLY A 43 -25.55 4.05 2.10
CA GLY A 43 -25.57 3.60 3.49
C GLY A 43 -24.21 3.12 4.01
N SER A 44 -23.11 3.47 3.34
CA SER A 44 -21.76 3.17 3.79
C SER A 44 -20.88 4.42 3.88
N ARG A 45 -19.82 4.33 4.68
CA ARG A 45 -18.65 5.20 4.65
C ARG A 45 -17.52 4.50 3.91
N LEU A 46 -16.73 5.26 3.16
CA LEU A 46 -15.52 4.74 2.53
C LEU A 46 -14.30 5.09 3.39
N LEU A 47 -13.55 4.10 3.84
CA LEU A 47 -12.27 4.31 4.51
C LEU A 47 -11.15 3.99 3.52
N ALA A 48 -10.12 4.83 3.48
CA ALA A 48 -8.91 4.58 2.69
C ALA A 48 -7.71 4.54 3.64
N SER A 49 -7.02 3.41 3.73
CA SER A 49 -5.80 3.28 4.52
C SER A 49 -4.58 3.20 3.63
N VAL A 50 -3.57 4.01 3.92
CA VAL A 50 -2.36 4.16 3.11
C VAL A 50 -1.13 3.87 3.98
N ASP A 51 -0.18 3.16 3.39
CA ASP A 51 1.13 2.85 3.99
C ASP A 51 2.20 2.93 2.90
N VAL A 52 3.32 3.55 3.22
CA VAL A 52 4.48 3.67 2.32
C VAL A 52 5.65 2.88 2.92
N GLU A 53 6.47 2.26 2.07
CA GLU A 53 7.73 1.68 2.52
C GLU A 53 8.91 2.40 1.88
N TRP A 54 9.94 2.62 2.68
CA TRP A 54 11.12 3.39 2.28
C TRP A 54 12.40 2.85 2.88
N THR A 55 13.50 3.05 2.14
CA THR A 55 14.84 2.78 2.65
C THR A 55 15.22 3.77 3.74
N LYS A 56 16.01 3.32 4.71
CA LYS A 56 16.53 4.17 5.78
C LYS A 56 17.97 4.58 5.47
N ASN A 57 18.22 5.89 5.40
CA ASN A 57 19.57 6.42 5.30
C ASN A 57 19.82 7.41 6.44
N TYR A 58 20.43 6.91 7.52
CA TYR A 58 20.73 7.71 8.70
C TYR A 58 21.92 8.67 8.53
N ARG A 59 22.70 8.52 7.45
CA ARG A 59 23.91 9.33 7.21
C ARG A 59 23.59 10.64 6.49
N VAL A 60 22.46 10.70 5.79
CA VAL A 60 22.08 11.84 4.96
C VAL A 60 20.74 12.36 5.46
N LYS A 61 20.69 13.65 5.84
CA LYS A 61 19.43 14.32 6.17
C LYS A 61 18.49 14.19 4.96
N ASN A 62 17.26 13.73 5.20
CA ASN A 62 16.28 13.45 4.14
C ASN A 62 16.74 12.40 3.12
N GLY A 63 17.66 11.50 3.48
CA GLY A 63 18.17 10.47 2.57
C GLY A 63 17.28 9.24 2.41
N ASN A 64 16.13 9.19 3.08
CA ASN A 64 15.18 8.08 2.93
C ASN A 64 14.55 8.12 1.54
N ARG A 65 14.43 6.96 0.89
CA ARG A 65 13.82 6.85 -0.44
C ARG A 65 12.62 5.91 -0.42
N PRO A 66 11.42 6.37 -0.81
CA PRO A 66 10.26 5.49 -0.94
C PRO A 66 10.48 4.53 -2.10
N PHE A 67 10.03 3.28 -1.95
CA PHE A 67 10.14 2.28 -3.01
C PHE A 67 8.83 1.52 -3.25
N CYS A 68 7.86 1.58 -2.33
CA CYS A 68 6.51 1.13 -2.60
C CYS A 68 5.49 1.86 -1.73
N TYR A 69 4.23 1.81 -2.16
CA TYR A 69 3.09 2.17 -1.32
C TYR A 69 1.92 1.22 -1.56
N SER A 70 0.99 1.21 -0.62
CA SER A 70 -0.29 0.54 -0.76
C SER A 70 -1.42 1.45 -0.31
N ALA A 71 -2.59 1.26 -0.92
CA ALA A 71 -3.86 1.84 -0.50
C ALA A 71 -4.88 0.71 -0.37
N VAL A 72 -5.55 0.61 0.77
CA VAL A 72 -6.63 -0.35 1.07
C VAL A 72 -7.91 0.43 1.31
N TYR A 73 -8.98 0.04 0.63
CA TYR A 73 -10.29 0.67 0.71
C TYR A 73 -11.31 -0.26 1.34
N LEU A 74 -12.02 0.23 2.35
CA LEU A 74 -13.10 -0.47 3.06
C LEU A 74 -14.41 0.30 2.94
N ALA A 75 -15.46 -0.34 2.44
CA ALA A 75 -16.82 0.20 2.52
C ALA A 75 -17.49 -0.32 3.79
N VAL A 76 -17.73 0.57 4.75
CA VAL A 76 -18.17 0.24 6.10
C VAL A 76 -19.61 0.74 6.25
N PRO A 77 -20.59 -0.10 6.64
CA PRO A 77 -21.96 0.35 6.89
C PRO A 77 -22.01 1.58 7.80
N THR A 78 -22.92 2.53 7.58
CA THR A 78 -23.00 3.73 8.43
C THR A 78 -23.51 3.43 9.84
N HIS A 79 -24.28 2.35 9.99
CA HIS A 79 -24.91 1.94 11.24
C HIS A 79 -24.45 0.56 11.68
N GLY A 80 -24.43 0.34 12.99
CA GLY A 80 -24.07 -0.94 13.60
C GLY A 80 -22.57 -1.21 13.65
N PRO A 81 -22.18 -2.23 14.44
CA PRO A 81 -20.83 -2.75 14.45
C PRO A 81 -20.53 -3.49 13.14
N VAL A 82 -19.25 -3.56 12.80
CA VAL A 82 -18.74 -4.27 11.63
C VAL A 82 -17.99 -5.52 12.07
N ASP A 83 -18.35 -6.66 11.47
CA ASP A 83 -17.51 -7.85 11.51
C ASP A 83 -16.34 -7.66 10.54
N VAL A 84 -15.15 -7.51 11.09
CA VAL A 84 -13.92 -7.28 10.31
C VAL A 84 -13.48 -8.51 9.53
N THR A 85 -13.95 -9.71 9.89
CA THR A 85 -13.58 -10.97 9.21
C THR A 85 -14.33 -11.17 7.91
N GLU A 86 -15.51 -10.55 7.79
CA GLU A 86 -16.35 -10.59 6.58
C GLU A 86 -16.25 -9.32 5.75
N LEU A 87 -15.53 -8.29 6.23
CA LEU A 87 -15.45 -7.00 5.57
C LEU A 87 -14.55 -7.08 4.31
N PRO A 88 -15.13 -6.99 3.09
CA PRO A 88 -14.33 -7.03 1.88
C PRO A 88 -13.50 -5.74 1.77
N PHE A 89 -12.31 -5.86 1.20
CA PHE A 89 -11.49 -4.72 0.85
C PHE A 89 -11.19 -4.68 -0.66
N ARG A 90 -10.82 -3.50 -1.12
CA ARG A 90 -10.18 -3.27 -2.42
C ARG A 90 -8.83 -2.66 -2.18
N TYR A 91 -7.92 -2.79 -3.13
CA TYR A 91 -6.57 -2.31 -2.92
C TYR A 91 -5.88 -1.89 -4.22
N THR A 92 -4.85 -1.08 -4.03
CA THR A 92 -3.79 -0.80 -5.00
C THR A 92 -2.45 -0.96 -4.27
N SER A 93 -1.50 -1.67 -4.88
CA SER A 93 -0.10 -1.76 -4.47
C SER A 93 0.76 -1.30 -5.64
N VAL A 94 1.71 -0.42 -5.36
CA VAL A 94 2.65 0.11 -6.36
C VAL A 94 4.06 -0.04 -5.86
N TYR A 95 4.96 -0.55 -6.69
CA TYR A 95 6.32 -0.91 -6.33
C TYR A 95 7.31 -0.54 -7.44
N VAL A 96 8.47 0.02 -7.11
CA VAL A 96 9.49 0.36 -8.11
C VAL A 96 10.21 -0.90 -8.64
N GLU A 97 10.28 -1.05 -9.95
CA GLU A 97 11.14 -2.03 -10.60
C GLU A 97 12.60 -1.58 -10.53
N ASN A 98 12.86 -0.28 -10.70
CA ASN A 98 14.20 0.31 -10.71
C ASN A 98 14.31 1.55 -9.82
N THR A 99 15.54 1.92 -9.43
CA THR A 99 15.76 3.05 -8.49
C THR A 99 15.39 4.42 -9.06
N ASP A 100 15.48 4.59 -10.38
CA ASP A 100 15.15 5.81 -11.11
C ASP A 100 13.63 6.07 -11.22
N GLU A 101 12.80 5.08 -10.86
CA GLU A 101 11.34 5.19 -10.89
C GLU A 101 10.74 5.81 -9.61
N THR A 102 11.58 6.23 -8.66
CA THR A 102 11.13 6.81 -7.39
C THR A 102 10.23 8.04 -7.60
N GLU A 103 10.52 8.90 -8.58
CA GLU A 103 9.68 10.06 -8.88
C GLU A 103 8.31 9.66 -9.43
N GLU A 104 8.25 8.63 -10.28
CA GLU A 104 6.99 8.10 -10.80
C GLU A 104 6.14 7.47 -9.68
N LEU A 105 6.77 6.74 -8.75
CA LEU A 105 6.12 6.24 -7.55
C LEU A 105 5.50 7.39 -6.73
N ILE A 106 6.24 8.47 -6.51
CA ILE A 106 5.76 9.63 -5.75
C ILE A 106 4.60 10.31 -6.46
N ARG A 107 4.69 10.49 -7.78
CA ARG A 107 3.61 11.07 -8.60
C ARG A 107 2.32 10.25 -8.49
N LEU A 108 2.43 8.93 -8.50
CA LEU A 108 1.28 8.02 -8.34
C LEU A 108 0.74 8.04 -6.90
N ALA A 109 1.61 8.11 -5.89
CA ALA A 109 1.20 8.27 -4.50
C ALA A 109 0.47 9.62 -4.26
N ASP A 110 0.91 10.71 -4.90
CA ASP A 110 0.23 12.01 -4.87
C ASP A 110 -1.17 11.90 -5.48
N ALA A 111 -1.28 11.27 -6.66
CA ALA A 111 -2.58 11.03 -7.30
C ALA A 111 -3.51 10.14 -6.46
N GLU A 112 -2.98 9.09 -5.84
CA GLU A 112 -3.71 8.22 -4.92
C GLU A 112 -4.22 8.98 -3.69
N LEU A 113 -3.39 9.84 -3.11
CA LEU A 113 -3.79 10.67 -1.97
C LEU A 113 -4.82 11.73 -2.37
N ARG A 114 -4.72 12.34 -3.56
CA ARG A 114 -5.77 13.23 -4.10
C ARG A 114 -7.10 12.48 -4.20
N ALA A 115 -7.09 11.29 -4.80
CA ALA A 115 -8.26 10.44 -4.89
C ALA A 115 -8.84 10.04 -3.52
N CYS A 116 -7.99 9.71 -2.55
CA CYS A 116 -8.41 9.46 -1.16
C CYS A 116 -9.06 10.69 -0.54
N LEU A 117 -8.46 11.87 -0.72
CA LEU A 117 -8.94 13.15 -0.21
C LEU A 117 -10.28 13.55 -0.84
N ASP A 118 -10.55 13.16 -2.07
CA ASP A 118 -11.81 13.45 -2.75
C ASP A 118 -12.92 12.45 -2.41
N ALA A 119 -12.60 11.15 -2.31
CA ALA A 119 -13.59 10.08 -2.31
C ALA A 119 -13.83 9.41 -0.94
N ALA A 120 -12.80 9.26 -0.11
CA ALA A 120 -12.94 8.60 1.19
C ALA A 120 -13.78 9.47 2.14
N ASP A 121 -14.22 8.93 3.26
CA ASP A 121 -14.75 9.62 4.44
C ASP A 121 -13.64 9.78 5.49
N GLN A 122 -12.74 8.81 5.60
CA GLN A 122 -11.52 8.90 6.42
C GLN A 122 -10.30 8.35 5.68
N ILE A 123 -9.17 9.02 5.83
CA ILE A 123 -7.84 8.56 5.43
C ILE A 123 -7.12 8.06 6.67
N ILE A 124 -6.60 6.84 6.60
CA ILE A 124 -6.01 6.13 7.73
C ILE A 124 -4.56 5.81 7.39
N GLY A 125 -3.71 5.82 8.40
CA GLY A 125 -2.39 5.21 8.32
C GLY A 125 -1.85 4.88 9.70
N HIS A 126 -0.66 4.32 9.73
CA HIS A 126 0.10 4.11 10.96
C HIS A 126 1.47 4.76 10.81
N GLN A 127 1.77 5.80 11.57
CA GLN A 127 2.92 6.68 11.29
C GLN A 127 2.78 7.51 10.03
N LEU A 128 1.56 7.78 9.57
CA LEU A 128 1.25 8.49 8.32
C LEU A 128 2.03 9.81 8.17
N SER A 129 2.32 10.54 9.25
CA SER A 129 3.18 11.74 9.16
C SER A 129 4.56 11.48 8.57
N SER A 130 5.13 10.31 8.86
CA SER A 130 6.47 9.90 8.43
C SER A 130 6.44 9.54 6.95
N ASP A 131 5.46 8.74 6.53
CA ASP A 131 5.20 8.36 5.14
C ASP A 131 5.08 9.61 4.26
N LEU A 132 4.20 10.53 4.66
CA LEU A 132 3.97 11.77 3.95
C LEU A 132 5.22 12.66 3.94
N ALA A 133 6.01 12.68 5.02
CA ALA A 133 7.26 13.43 5.06
C ALA A 133 8.33 12.82 4.15
N VAL A 134 8.43 11.49 4.07
CA VAL A 134 9.38 10.81 3.19
C VAL A 134 9.02 11.06 1.73
N LEU A 135 7.75 10.92 1.35
CA LEU A 135 7.29 11.24 0.00
C LEU A 135 7.59 12.70 -0.37
N ALA A 136 7.20 13.66 0.49
CA ALA A 136 7.42 15.08 0.23
C ALA A 136 8.91 15.46 0.13
N ASN A 137 9.75 14.89 1.00
CA ASN A 137 11.19 15.17 1.00
C ASN A 137 11.93 14.52 -0.17
N ALA A 138 11.41 13.40 -0.68
CA ALA A 138 12.03 12.67 -1.79
C ALA A 138 11.68 13.26 -3.15
N ALA A 139 10.55 13.97 -3.27
CA ALA A 139 10.02 14.51 -4.51
C ALA A 139 10.92 15.61 -5.12
N ALA A 140 11.05 15.62 -6.45
CA ALA A 140 11.75 16.68 -7.17
C ALA A 140 11.01 18.03 -7.16
N ALA A 141 9.67 18.01 -7.01
CA ALA A 141 8.82 19.18 -6.90
C ALA A 141 7.76 18.97 -5.81
N PRO A 142 7.24 20.05 -5.17
CA PRO A 142 6.25 19.92 -4.10
C PRO A 142 4.99 19.17 -4.55
N PRO A 143 4.70 17.98 -3.98
CA PRO A 143 3.52 17.21 -4.33
C PRO A 143 2.27 17.75 -3.60
N GLU A 144 1.32 18.30 -4.35
CA GLU A 144 0.19 19.07 -3.84
C GLU A 144 -0.71 18.27 -2.88
N ALA A 145 -1.10 17.05 -3.27
CA ALA A 145 -2.03 16.25 -2.47
C ALA A 145 -1.34 15.63 -1.25
N ILE A 146 -0.06 15.28 -1.36
CA ILE A 146 0.77 14.90 -0.22
C ILE A 146 0.88 16.06 0.78
N GLU A 147 1.16 17.29 0.34
CA GLU A 147 1.19 18.45 1.25
C GLU A 147 -0.19 18.74 1.85
N THR A 148 -1.26 18.62 1.07
CA THR A 148 -2.64 18.72 1.57
C THR A 148 -2.91 17.68 2.66
N ALA A 149 -2.51 16.43 2.44
CA ALA A 149 -2.62 15.37 3.44
C ALA A 149 -1.77 15.66 4.69
N ARG A 150 -0.59 16.28 4.56
CA ARG A 150 0.25 16.71 5.70
C ARG A 150 -0.43 17.80 6.52
N HIS A 151 -1.05 18.78 5.86
CA HIS A 151 -1.84 19.80 6.53
C HIS A 151 -3.05 19.20 7.25
N ALA A 152 -3.80 18.31 6.59
CA ALA A 152 -4.91 17.60 7.19
C ALA A 152 -4.48 16.73 8.38
N TRP A 153 -3.32 16.06 8.30
CA TRP A 153 -2.76 15.28 9.41
C TRP A 153 -2.41 16.16 10.62
N ARG A 154 -1.87 17.37 10.42
CA ARG A 154 -1.55 18.32 11.49
C ARG A 154 -2.83 18.84 12.17
N ALA A 155 -3.82 19.23 11.38
CA ALA A 155 -5.11 19.74 11.84
C ALA A 155 -6.06 18.63 12.34
N ARG A 156 -5.70 17.35 12.19
CA ARG A 156 -6.61 16.24 12.46
C ARG A 156 -7.21 16.31 13.88
N ARG A 157 -6.45 16.83 14.84
CA ARG A 157 -6.87 16.91 16.24
C ARG A 157 -8.06 17.82 16.52
N ASP A 158 -8.46 18.63 15.54
CA ASP A 158 -9.55 19.58 15.65
C ASP A 158 -10.95 18.91 15.57
N ALA A 159 -11.00 17.63 15.20
CA ALA A 159 -12.23 16.84 15.13
C ALA A 159 -12.18 15.59 16.02
N GLU A 160 -13.37 15.15 16.45
CA GLU A 160 -13.58 13.89 17.15
C GLU A 160 -13.14 12.69 16.31
N LEU A 161 -12.56 11.67 16.94
CA LEU A 161 -11.94 10.54 16.23
C LEU A 161 -12.91 9.84 15.24
N ALA A 162 -14.18 9.72 15.59
CA ALA A 162 -15.21 9.07 14.78
C ALA A 162 -15.64 9.84 13.52
N THR A 163 -15.32 11.14 13.44
CA THR A 163 -15.63 12.01 12.29
C THR A 163 -14.38 12.65 11.69
N ARG A 164 -13.21 12.35 12.24
CA ARG A 164 -11.93 12.92 11.82
C ARG A 164 -11.58 12.49 10.41
N ARG A 165 -11.16 13.45 9.58
CA ARG A 165 -10.78 13.20 8.18
C ARG A 165 -9.54 12.32 8.05
N VAL A 166 -8.56 12.53 8.92
CA VAL A 166 -7.28 11.79 8.92
C VAL A 166 -7.10 11.12 10.28
N VAL A 167 -6.84 9.82 10.28
CA VAL A 167 -6.57 9.03 11.49
C VAL A 167 -5.17 8.46 11.39
N ASP A 168 -4.30 8.78 12.35
CA ASP A 168 -3.01 8.14 12.48
C ASP A 168 -3.03 7.22 13.69
N THR A 169 -3.18 5.92 13.43
CA THR A 169 -3.41 4.91 14.48
C THR A 169 -2.26 4.80 15.46
N ARG A 170 -1.05 5.25 15.12
CA ARG A 170 0.05 5.33 16.09
C ARG A 170 -0.27 6.29 17.23
N TYR A 171 -0.90 7.41 16.90
CA TYR A 171 -1.11 8.53 17.82
C TYR A 171 -2.55 8.58 18.34
N ASP A 172 -3.51 8.08 17.58
CA ASP A 172 -4.93 8.32 17.81
C ASP A 172 -5.66 7.09 18.40
N ALA A 173 -5.01 5.92 18.48
CA ALA A 173 -5.57 4.71 19.10
C ALA A 173 -5.16 4.52 20.58
N GLY A 174 -4.50 5.50 21.20
CA GLY A 174 -3.88 5.34 22.51
C GLY A 174 -4.85 4.97 23.65
N HIS A 175 -6.12 5.35 23.54
CA HIS A 175 -7.17 5.11 24.54
C HIS A 175 -7.69 3.67 24.57
N ILE A 176 -7.43 2.87 23.54
CA ILE A 176 -7.84 1.45 23.47
C ILE A 176 -6.68 0.48 23.71
N LEU A 177 -5.48 0.99 24.01
CA LEU A 177 -4.27 0.19 24.10
C LEU A 177 -3.83 0.02 25.56
N GLY A 178 -3.56 -1.23 25.95
CA GLY A 178 -2.94 -1.59 27.22
C GLY A 178 -1.40 -1.57 27.16
N CYS A 179 -0.82 -1.68 25.97
CA CYS A 179 0.63 -1.66 25.78
C CYS A 179 1.22 -0.25 25.70
N ALA A 180 2.49 -0.11 26.09
CA ALA A 180 3.24 1.16 25.95
C ALA A 180 3.80 1.37 24.54
N SER A 181 4.01 0.29 23.78
CA SER A 181 4.58 0.39 22.44
C SER A 181 3.57 0.96 21.45
N ARG A 182 4.09 1.68 20.45
CA ARG A 182 3.31 2.28 19.36
C ARG A 182 3.78 1.81 17.98
N ARG A 183 4.50 0.67 17.92
CA ARG A 183 4.79 -0.01 16.65
C ARG A 183 3.53 -0.76 16.22
N LEU A 184 3.21 -0.75 14.92
CA LEU A 184 1.97 -1.37 14.41
C LEU A 184 1.80 -2.81 14.87
N VAL A 185 2.87 -3.62 14.83
CA VAL A 185 2.84 -5.03 15.25
C VAL A 185 2.47 -5.21 16.73
N ASP A 186 2.96 -4.33 17.61
CA ASP A 186 2.65 -4.42 19.04
C ASP A 186 1.23 -3.92 19.31
N VAL A 187 0.81 -2.86 18.62
CA VAL A 187 -0.57 -2.33 18.66
C VAL A 187 -1.56 -3.40 18.19
N CYS A 188 -1.25 -4.10 17.10
CA CYS A 188 -2.05 -5.21 16.61
C CYS A 188 -2.14 -6.34 17.63
N THR A 189 -0.99 -6.74 18.18
CA THR A 189 -0.93 -7.81 19.20
C THR A 189 -1.76 -7.47 20.44
N ASP A 190 -1.64 -6.25 20.94
CA ASP A 190 -2.38 -5.74 22.11
C ASP A 190 -3.90 -5.74 21.87
N LEU A 191 -4.32 -5.51 20.63
CA LEU A 191 -5.73 -5.56 20.20
C LEU A 191 -6.18 -6.95 19.73
N GLY A 192 -5.36 -8.00 19.84
CA GLY A 192 -5.72 -9.34 19.40
C GLY A 192 -5.77 -9.52 17.88
N LEU A 193 -5.11 -8.66 17.11
CA LEU A 193 -4.90 -8.86 15.66
C LEU A 193 -3.63 -9.70 15.45
N ASP A 194 -3.76 -10.91 14.91
CA ASP A 194 -2.61 -11.70 14.47
C ASP A 194 -2.12 -11.17 13.12
N VAL A 195 -0.96 -10.52 13.19
CA VAL A 195 -0.25 -9.91 12.06
C VAL A 195 1.10 -10.56 11.83
N THR A 196 1.29 -11.83 12.23
CA THR A 196 2.56 -12.55 12.12
C THR A 196 3.22 -12.33 10.75
N GLN A 197 4.48 -11.89 10.76
CA GLN A 197 5.23 -11.41 9.58
C GLN A 197 6.42 -12.32 9.25
N PRO A 198 6.21 -13.52 8.66
CA PRO A 198 7.32 -14.40 8.31
C PRO A 198 8.21 -13.81 7.20
N GLU A 199 7.74 -12.78 6.50
CA GLU A 199 8.50 -12.07 5.47
C GLU A 199 9.81 -11.48 5.99
N LEU A 200 9.90 -11.18 7.28
CA LEU A 200 11.09 -10.55 7.87
C LEU A 200 11.95 -11.52 8.69
N ARG A 201 11.59 -12.82 8.76
CA ARG A 201 12.38 -13.79 9.52
C ARG A 201 13.78 -13.92 8.91
N GLY A 202 14.80 -13.52 9.69
CA GLY A 202 16.21 -13.57 9.28
C GLY A 202 16.62 -12.55 8.22
N THR A 203 15.78 -11.55 7.92
CA THR A 203 16.06 -10.52 6.92
C THR A 203 15.46 -9.18 7.33
N SER A 204 15.53 -8.18 6.44
CA SER A 204 14.86 -6.88 6.60
C SER A 204 14.22 -6.46 5.29
N MET A 205 13.26 -5.53 5.35
CA MET A 205 12.64 -4.97 4.14
C MET A 205 13.69 -4.37 3.20
N THR A 206 14.67 -3.63 3.74
CA THR A 206 15.78 -3.08 2.94
C THR A 206 16.59 -4.17 2.26
N ALA A 207 16.86 -5.29 2.94
CA ALA A 207 17.61 -6.41 2.36
C ALA A 207 16.80 -7.13 1.27
N LEU A 208 15.49 -7.29 1.47
CA LEU A 208 14.59 -7.84 0.45
C LEU A 208 14.47 -6.90 -0.76
N HIS A 209 14.33 -5.59 -0.55
CA HIS A 209 14.25 -4.59 -1.61
C HIS A 209 15.55 -4.57 -2.43
N ARG A 210 16.70 -4.59 -1.75
CA ARG A 210 18.00 -4.73 -2.43
C ARG A 210 18.09 -6.03 -3.22
N THR A 211 17.64 -7.16 -2.67
CA THR A 211 17.61 -8.44 -3.39
C THR A 211 16.78 -8.33 -4.66
N TRP A 212 15.63 -7.66 -4.61
CA TRP A 212 14.81 -7.38 -5.79
C TRP A 212 15.59 -6.57 -6.83
N LEU A 213 16.16 -5.42 -6.45
CA LEU A 213 16.89 -4.55 -7.39
C LEU A 213 18.14 -5.22 -8.00
N GLU A 214 18.87 -6.02 -7.22
CA GLU A 214 20.12 -6.64 -7.66
C GLU A 214 19.91 -7.92 -8.47
N THR A 215 18.82 -8.66 -8.23
CA THR A 215 18.65 -10.02 -8.77
C THR A 215 17.34 -10.25 -9.53
N GLY A 216 16.41 -9.29 -9.50
CA GLY A 216 15.08 -9.46 -10.08
C GLY A 216 14.24 -10.57 -9.41
N ARG A 217 14.59 -10.99 -8.18
CA ARG A 217 13.87 -12.09 -7.50
C ARG A 217 12.46 -11.64 -7.08
N THR A 218 11.46 -12.01 -7.88
CA THR A 218 10.05 -11.63 -7.70
C THR A 218 9.52 -11.91 -6.30
N GLU A 219 9.87 -13.05 -5.70
CA GLU A 219 9.42 -13.39 -4.34
C GLU A 219 9.86 -12.35 -3.30
N ALA A 220 11.06 -11.76 -3.44
CA ALA A 220 11.54 -10.75 -2.50
C ALA A 220 10.68 -9.47 -2.55
N ARG A 221 10.29 -9.05 -3.77
CA ARG A 221 9.34 -7.96 -3.99
C ARG A 221 7.96 -8.29 -3.44
N GLU A 222 7.41 -9.47 -3.78
CA GLU A 222 6.07 -9.87 -3.38
C GLU A 222 5.91 -9.95 -1.86
N ARG A 223 6.92 -10.45 -1.15
CA ARG A 223 6.95 -10.42 0.31
C ARG A 223 6.76 -9.02 0.86
N ILE A 224 7.42 -8.02 0.25
CA ILE A 224 7.27 -6.62 0.67
C ILE A 224 5.89 -6.08 0.28
N SER A 225 5.40 -6.32 -0.95
CA SER A 225 4.07 -5.86 -1.37
C SER A 225 2.96 -6.39 -0.46
N VAL A 226 3.00 -7.68 -0.12
CA VAL A 226 2.03 -8.31 0.81
C VAL A 226 2.19 -7.75 2.23
N LEU A 227 3.41 -7.52 2.70
CA LEU A 227 3.66 -6.89 4.00
C LEU A 227 3.10 -5.45 4.08
N ASN A 228 3.33 -4.63 3.05
CA ASN A 228 2.85 -3.25 2.98
C ASN A 228 1.30 -3.20 2.90
N LEU A 229 0.68 -4.11 2.13
CA LEU A 229 -0.78 -4.28 2.14
C LEU A 229 -1.32 -4.73 3.51
N ARG A 230 -0.60 -5.62 4.20
CA ARG A 230 -0.92 -6.02 5.58
C ARG A 230 -0.88 -4.80 6.51
N HIS A 231 0.13 -3.94 6.41
CA HIS A 231 0.22 -2.72 7.22
C HIS A 231 -0.97 -1.79 6.99
N SER A 232 -1.31 -1.51 5.72
CA SER A 232 -2.50 -0.73 5.38
C SER A 232 -3.78 -1.34 5.94
N LEU A 233 -4.00 -2.64 5.75
CA LEU A 233 -5.19 -3.32 6.27
C LEU A 233 -5.23 -3.28 7.81
N SER A 234 -4.12 -3.61 8.48
CA SER A 234 -4.01 -3.56 9.94
C SER A 234 -4.30 -2.18 10.49
N ALA A 235 -3.78 -1.11 9.89
CA ALA A 235 -4.08 0.26 10.30
C ALA A 235 -5.58 0.57 10.17
N ALA A 236 -6.23 0.12 9.10
CA ALA A 236 -7.68 0.28 8.94
C ALA A 236 -8.48 -0.45 10.03
N LEU A 237 -8.10 -1.69 10.37
CA LEU A 237 -8.75 -2.49 11.43
C LEU A 237 -8.56 -1.85 12.82
N VAL A 238 -7.37 -1.34 13.11
CA VAL A 238 -7.09 -0.60 14.35
C VAL A 238 -7.95 0.67 14.42
N ALA A 239 -8.10 1.41 13.31
CA ALA A 239 -8.95 2.59 13.27
C ALA A 239 -10.44 2.25 13.48
N LEU A 240 -10.93 1.15 12.89
CA LEU A 240 -12.29 0.66 13.13
C LEU A 240 -12.54 0.32 14.61
N ARG A 241 -11.56 -0.32 15.27
CA ARG A 241 -11.63 -0.57 16.72
C ARG A 241 -11.61 0.73 17.53
N ALA A 242 -10.70 1.64 17.21
CA ALA A 242 -10.50 2.89 17.94
C ALA A 242 -11.70 3.84 17.84
N THR A 243 -12.43 3.79 16.72
CA THR A 243 -13.66 4.55 16.47
C THR A 243 -14.93 3.86 16.97
N GLY A 244 -14.81 2.69 17.62
CA GLY A 244 -15.95 1.90 18.11
C GLY A 244 -16.82 1.31 17.01
N ARG A 245 -16.30 1.22 15.78
CA ARG A 245 -17.01 0.67 14.61
C ARG A 245 -16.87 -0.84 14.48
N ALA A 246 -15.82 -1.40 15.05
CA ALA A 246 -15.63 -2.84 15.14
C ALA A 246 -15.34 -3.21 16.60
N ASP A 247 -15.84 -4.37 16.99
CA ASP A 247 -15.48 -5.06 18.22
C ASP A 247 -15.31 -6.54 17.88
N TRP A 248 -14.42 -7.20 18.60
CA TRP A 248 -14.14 -8.62 18.47
C TRP A 248 -13.67 -9.16 19.81
N VAL A 249 -13.96 -10.44 20.04
CA VAL A 249 -13.51 -11.20 21.20
C VAL A 249 -12.48 -12.23 20.73
N GLY A 250 -11.34 -12.28 21.40
CA GLY A 250 -10.26 -13.19 21.03
C GLY A 250 -9.42 -12.65 19.87
N ALA A 251 -8.80 -13.56 19.12
CA ALA A 251 -7.85 -13.22 18.07
C ALA A 251 -8.51 -13.14 16.68
N VAL A 252 -8.20 -12.09 15.93
CA VAL A 252 -8.56 -11.94 14.51
C VAL A 252 -7.30 -12.14 13.67
N ASN A 253 -7.34 -13.15 12.78
CA ASN A 253 -6.22 -13.44 11.89
C ASN A 253 -6.25 -12.53 10.66
N VAL A 254 -5.38 -11.50 10.65
CA VAL A 254 -5.29 -10.54 9.54
C VAL A 254 -4.72 -11.20 8.28
N ASN A 255 -3.87 -12.22 8.42
CA ASN A 255 -3.33 -12.96 7.27
C ASN A 255 -4.42 -13.69 6.49
N ARG A 256 -5.45 -14.20 7.19
CA ARG A 256 -6.59 -14.84 6.54
C ARG A 256 -7.45 -13.84 5.76
N ILE A 257 -7.74 -12.68 6.36
CA ILE A 257 -8.48 -11.60 5.68
C ILE A 257 -7.71 -11.13 4.45
N LEU A 258 -6.39 -10.89 4.62
CA LEU A 258 -5.50 -10.46 3.54
C LEU A 258 -5.48 -11.50 2.41
N ALA A 259 -5.26 -12.79 2.71
CA ALA A 259 -5.21 -13.84 1.71
C ALA A 259 -6.50 -13.93 0.88
N ALA A 260 -7.66 -13.84 1.55
CA ALA A 260 -8.96 -13.86 0.90
C ALA A 260 -9.16 -12.64 -0.02
N GLY A 261 -8.76 -11.44 0.43
CA GLY A 261 -8.94 -10.21 -0.36
C GLY A 261 -7.91 -10.00 -1.48
N LEU A 262 -6.74 -10.64 -1.41
CA LEU A 262 -5.73 -10.61 -2.47
C LEU A 262 -5.92 -11.70 -3.53
N ASP A 263 -6.75 -12.71 -3.27
CA ASP A 263 -7.19 -13.74 -4.24
C ASP A 263 -6.09 -14.32 -5.16
N GLY A 264 -4.90 -14.54 -4.60
CA GLY A 264 -3.77 -15.15 -5.34
C GLY A 264 -3.01 -14.22 -6.29
N ASP A 265 -3.25 -12.90 -6.23
CA ASP A 265 -2.57 -11.85 -7.03
C ASP A 265 -1.04 -11.82 -6.82
N PHE A 266 -0.55 -12.40 -5.72
CA PHE A 266 0.88 -12.54 -5.42
C PHE A 266 1.26 -14.02 -5.27
N GLY A 267 2.32 -14.44 -5.96
CA GLY A 267 2.84 -15.81 -5.86
C GLY A 267 3.25 -16.21 -4.43
N TRP A 268 3.77 -15.26 -3.65
CA TRP A 268 4.11 -15.42 -2.24
C TRP A 268 3.00 -16.05 -1.39
N LEU A 269 1.73 -15.75 -1.68
CA LEU A 269 0.57 -16.26 -0.92
C LEU A 269 0.43 -17.79 -1.02
N ARG A 270 0.99 -18.40 -2.07
CA ARG A 270 1.00 -19.85 -2.28
C ARG A 270 2.23 -20.54 -1.66
N SER A 271 3.16 -19.78 -1.07
CA SER A 271 4.33 -20.37 -0.42
C SER A 271 3.92 -21.18 0.82
N PRO A 272 4.62 -22.29 1.14
CA PRO A 272 4.37 -23.04 2.37
C PRO A 272 4.49 -22.16 3.63
N THR A 273 5.39 -21.17 3.59
CA THR A 273 5.61 -20.22 4.68
C THR A 273 4.37 -19.36 4.95
N PHE A 274 3.73 -18.83 3.90
CA PHE A 274 2.53 -18.02 4.07
C PHE A 274 1.30 -18.88 4.37
N ALA A 275 1.18 -20.06 3.75
CA ALA A 275 0.09 -21.00 4.02
C ALA A 275 0.03 -21.44 5.49
N ALA A 276 1.17 -21.52 6.18
CA ALA A 276 1.24 -21.82 7.61
C ALA A 276 0.66 -20.71 8.52
N LEU A 277 0.30 -19.55 7.98
CA LEU A 277 -0.36 -18.46 8.71
C LEU A 277 -1.89 -18.52 8.66
N LEU A 278 -2.48 -19.36 7.80
CA LEU A 278 -3.92 -19.37 7.49
C LEU A 278 -4.70 -20.30 8.41
#